data_AF-A0A7X5C2N3-F1
#
_entry.id   AF-A0A7X5C2N3-F1
#
_cell.length_a   1.000
_cell.length_b   1.000
_cell.length_c   1.000
_cell.angle_alpha   90.00
_cell.angle_beta   90.00
_cell.angle_gamma   90.00
#
_symmetry.space_group_name_H-M   'P 1'
#
loop_
_entity.id
_entity.type
_entity.pdbx_description
1 polymer ?
#
loop_
_entity_poly.entity_id
_entity_poly.type
_entity_poly.pdbx_seq_one_letter_code
_entity_poly.pdbx_strand_id
1 'polypeptide(L)'
;MLLLVAFAVMTAGCGELPSGNERSMAAAGGITQSSAPINEQDILTVRLQCTNECTRMGKPPFTEKRFESADEINVFVQVINHSPKIEGDMDYSTLFLMYLTFIDGTEKVFALNVSDLEGAVGLLVKIPGSSEGYAISEEFHRQLRTLIYHS
;
A
#
# COMPACT_ATOMS: atom_id res chain seq x y z
N MET A 1 18.57 -52.99 15.26
CA MET A 1 19.49 -51.89 14.93
C MET A 1 19.43 -50.91 16.09
N LEU A 2 20.37 -51.03 17.04
CA LEU A 2 20.41 -50.27 18.29
C LEU A 2 20.90 -48.84 17.98
N LEU A 3 20.15 -47.82 18.40
CA LEU A 3 20.63 -46.44 18.48
C LEU A 3 21.63 -46.35 19.63
N LEU A 4 22.83 -45.83 19.35
CA LEU A 4 23.81 -45.43 20.36
C LEU A 4 24.01 -43.92 20.27
N VAL A 5 23.70 -43.29 21.40
CA VAL A 5 23.81 -41.86 21.70
C VAL A 5 25.29 -41.49 21.88
N ALA A 6 25.70 -40.32 21.38
CA ALA A 6 26.96 -39.70 21.80
C ALA A 6 26.69 -38.25 22.22
N PHE A 7 26.78 -38.01 23.53
CA PHE A 7 26.98 -36.71 24.16
C PHE A 7 28.47 -36.37 24.10
N ALA A 8 28.81 -35.12 23.78
CA ALA A 8 30.09 -34.52 24.14
C ALA A 8 29.85 -33.13 24.75
N VAL A 9 30.44 -32.94 25.93
CA VAL A 9 30.31 -31.78 26.81
C VAL A 9 31.66 -31.04 26.85
N MET A 10 31.58 -29.70 26.75
CA MET A 10 32.46 -28.61 27.24
C MET A 10 34.00 -28.72 27.18
N THR A 11 34.62 -27.62 26.73
CA THR A 11 35.67 -26.93 27.51
C THR A 11 35.59 -25.42 27.34
N ALA A 12 35.68 -24.72 28.46
CA ALA A 12 35.79 -23.27 28.58
C ALA A 12 37.15 -22.76 28.05
N GLY A 13 37.14 -21.55 27.48
CA GLY A 13 38.33 -20.75 27.23
C GLY A 13 38.00 -19.29 27.49
N CYS A 14 38.44 -18.77 28.63
CA CYS A 14 38.53 -17.33 28.89
C CYS A 14 39.77 -16.77 28.18
N GLY A 15 39.65 -15.66 27.47
CA GLY A 15 40.78 -14.98 26.84
C GLY A 15 40.39 -13.66 26.17
N GLU A 16 40.63 -12.57 26.92
CA GLU A 16 41.08 -11.23 26.47
C GLU A 16 40.11 -10.28 25.74
N LEU A 17 39.78 -9.19 26.46
CA LEU A 17 39.30 -7.91 25.96
C LEU A 17 40.38 -7.20 25.13
N PRO A 18 39.98 -6.41 24.13
CA PRO A 18 40.45 -5.03 24.11
C PRO A 18 39.31 -4.00 24.09
N SER A 19 39.54 -3.01 24.94
CA SER A 19 38.91 -1.70 25.04
C SER A 19 38.69 -1.03 23.67
N GLY A 20 37.43 -0.72 23.36
CA GLY A 20 37.02 0.13 22.24
C GLY A 20 35.65 0.73 22.55
N ASN A 21 35.63 2.02 22.83
CA ASN A 21 34.45 2.78 23.23
C ASN A 21 33.54 3.02 22.02
N GLU A 22 32.54 2.18 21.81
CA GLU A 22 31.43 2.46 20.90
C GLU A 22 30.11 2.18 21.62
N ARG A 23 29.54 3.24 22.22
CA ARG A 23 28.12 3.28 22.57
C ARG A 23 27.31 3.22 21.27
N SER A 24 27.14 2.04 20.71
CA SER A 24 26.06 1.76 19.77
C SER A 24 24.80 1.54 20.59
N MET A 25 24.15 2.65 20.95
CA MET A 25 22.78 2.61 21.41
C MET A 25 21.93 2.12 20.25
N ALA A 26 21.34 0.95 20.45
CA ALA A 26 20.27 0.40 19.64
C ALA A 26 19.22 1.49 19.37
N ALA A 27 19.21 2.01 18.14
CA ALA A 27 18.04 2.67 17.59
C ALA A 27 17.19 1.58 16.94
N ALA A 28 15.96 1.49 17.43
CA ALA A 28 14.93 0.55 17.03
C ALA A 28 14.88 0.33 15.51
N GLY A 29 14.75 -0.94 15.12
CA GLY A 29 14.44 -1.33 13.76
C GLY A 29 13.14 -0.67 13.30
N GLY A 30 13.27 0.41 12.54
CA GLY A 30 12.29 0.76 11.53
C GLY A 30 12.59 -0.10 10.31
N ILE A 31 11.96 -1.26 10.20
CA ILE A 31 11.84 -1.92 8.91
C ILE A 31 10.85 -1.05 8.13
N THR A 32 11.37 -0.05 7.42
CA THR A 32 10.62 0.61 6.35
C THR A 32 10.38 -0.48 5.32
N GLN A 33 9.23 -1.15 5.39
CA GLN A 33 8.85 -2.13 4.40
C GLN A 33 8.52 -1.36 3.12
N SER A 34 9.56 -1.07 2.35
CA SER A 34 9.48 -0.59 0.98
C SER A 34 8.85 -1.73 0.17
N SER A 35 7.52 -1.73 0.04
CA SER A 35 6.89 -2.54 -0.99
C SER A 35 7.44 -2.04 -2.33
N ALA A 36 8.01 -2.96 -3.12
CA ALA A 36 8.52 -2.62 -4.44
C ALA A 36 7.45 -1.86 -5.25
N PRO A 37 7.84 -0.83 -6.01
CA PRO A 37 6.91 -0.07 -6.84
C PRO A 37 6.18 -1.02 -7.81
N ILE A 38 4.90 -0.74 -8.05
CA ILE A 38 4.08 -1.46 -9.01
C ILE A 38 4.46 -0.99 -10.41
N ASN A 39 4.69 -1.93 -11.33
CA ASN A 39 4.88 -1.64 -12.74
C ASN A 39 3.53 -1.64 -13.45
N GLU A 40 3.24 -0.55 -14.17
CA GLU A 40 1.99 -0.39 -14.95
C GLU A 40 1.82 -1.48 -16.01
N GLN A 41 2.92 -1.97 -16.59
CA GLN A 41 2.90 -2.97 -17.65
C GLN A 41 2.49 -4.35 -17.15
N ASP A 42 2.47 -4.55 -15.84
CA ASP A 42 2.02 -5.79 -15.20
C ASP A 42 0.52 -5.72 -14.85
N ILE A 43 -0.13 -4.55 -15.00
CA ILE A 43 -1.54 -4.34 -14.70
C ILE A 43 -2.37 -4.57 -15.94
N LEU A 44 -3.28 -5.53 -15.86
CA LEU A 44 -4.24 -5.80 -16.92
C LEU A 44 -5.39 -4.79 -16.86
N THR A 45 -5.99 -4.58 -15.69
CA THR A 45 -7.13 -3.67 -15.51
C THR A 45 -7.20 -3.08 -14.10
N VAL A 46 -7.75 -1.88 -14.01
CA VAL A 46 -8.21 -1.29 -12.74
C VAL A 46 -9.73 -1.27 -12.73
N ARG A 47 -10.35 -1.77 -11.66
CA ARG A 47 -11.81 -1.69 -11.46
C ARG A 47 -12.10 -0.88 -10.21
N LEU A 48 -12.96 0.13 -10.33
CA LEU A 48 -13.50 0.89 -9.21
C LEU A 48 -14.95 0.48 -8.96
N GLN A 49 -15.26 0.14 -7.72
CA GLN A 49 -16.61 -0.14 -7.24
C GLN A 49 -17.02 0.92 -6.23
N CYS A 50 -18.11 1.64 -6.50
CA CYS A 50 -18.70 2.61 -5.57
C CYS A 50 -19.28 1.86 -4.37
N THR A 51 -18.88 2.26 -3.16
CA THR A 51 -19.41 1.70 -1.92
C THR A 51 -20.76 2.33 -1.55
N ASN A 52 -21.33 1.88 -0.43
CA ASN A 52 -22.50 2.52 0.17
C ASN A 52 -22.25 4.00 0.51
N GLU A 53 -21.03 4.36 0.93
CA GLU A 53 -20.70 5.74 1.28
C GLU A 53 -20.63 6.63 0.04
N CYS A 54 -20.06 6.14 -1.07
CA CYS A 54 -20.13 6.83 -2.36
C CYS A 54 -21.58 7.01 -2.84
N THR A 55 -22.43 5.99 -2.66
CA THR A 55 -23.85 6.08 -3.05
C THR A 55 -24.62 7.12 -2.23
N ARG A 56 -24.27 7.29 -0.94
CA ARG A 56 -24.88 8.27 -0.03
C ARG A 56 -24.58 9.73 -0.41
N MET A 57 -23.61 9.99 -1.29
CA MET A 57 -23.32 11.33 -1.82
C MET A 57 -24.39 11.85 -2.78
N GLY A 58 -25.44 11.07 -3.08
CA GLY A 58 -26.62 11.47 -3.83
C GLY A 58 -26.49 11.25 -5.34
N LYS A 59 -25.35 11.61 -5.94
CA LYS A 59 -25.07 11.36 -7.37
C LYS A 59 -23.68 10.74 -7.55
N PRO A 60 -23.52 9.42 -7.31
CA PRO A 60 -22.27 8.74 -7.60
C PRO A 60 -21.96 8.78 -9.11
N PRO A 61 -20.68 8.82 -9.51
CA PRO A 61 -20.31 8.87 -10.92
C PRO A 61 -20.63 7.58 -11.66
N PHE A 62 -20.59 6.44 -10.96
CA PHE A 62 -20.92 5.10 -11.45
C PHE A 62 -21.11 4.15 -10.27
N THR A 63 -21.76 3.01 -10.50
CA THR A 63 -21.75 1.90 -9.53
C THR A 63 -20.45 1.11 -9.61
N GLU A 64 -20.00 0.81 -10.83
CA GLU A 64 -18.72 0.17 -11.12
C GLU A 64 -18.16 0.73 -12.42
N LYS A 65 -16.84 0.87 -12.51
CA LYS A 65 -16.13 1.28 -13.72
C LYS A 65 -14.82 0.52 -13.86
N ARG A 66 -14.49 0.12 -15.09
CA ARG A 66 -13.25 -0.58 -15.44
C ARG A 66 -12.41 0.30 -16.36
N PHE A 67 -11.11 0.36 -16.08
CA PHE A 67 -10.11 1.08 -16.83
C PHE A 67 -9.12 0.07 -17.40
N GLU A 68 -8.91 0.14 -18.71
CA GLU A 68 -8.10 -0.82 -19.47
C GLU A 68 -7.07 -0.11 -20.36
N SER A 69 -7.18 1.21 -20.53
CA SER A 69 -6.18 1.97 -21.29
C SER A 69 -4.91 2.18 -20.46
N ALA A 70 -3.76 2.13 -21.12
CA ALA A 70 -2.47 2.32 -20.47
C ALA A 70 -2.36 3.68 -19.77
N ASP A 71 -2.85 4.75 -20.40
CA ASP A 71 -2.80 6.11 -19.84
C ASP A 71 -3.63 6.23 -18.55
N GLU A 72 -4.83 5.65 -18.52
CA GLU A 72 -5.68 5.66 -17.32
C GLU A 72 -5.08 4.78 -16.20
N ILE A 73 -4.57 3.60 -16.55
CA ILE A 73 -3.92 2.69 -15.61
C ILE A 73 -2.70 3.37 -14.97
N ASN A 74 -1.89 4.08 -15.76
CA ASN A 74 -0.71 4.79 -15.27
C ASN A 74 -1.10 5.81 -14.19
N VAL A 75 -2.20 6.55 -14.32
CA VAL A 75 -2.66 7.48 -13.27
C VAL A 75 -2.81 6.78 -11.91
N PHE A 76 -3.45 5.60 -11.87
CA PHE A 76 -3.60 4.83 -10.63
C PHE A 76 -2.25 4.31 -10.10
N VAL A 77 -1.37 3.85 -10.99
CA VAL A 77 -0.05 3.34 -10.61
C VAL A 77 0.83 4.45 -10.05
N GLN A 78 0.81 5.65 -10.64
CA GLN A 78 1.52 6.82 -10.13
C GLN A 78 1.06 7.16 -8.71
N VAL A 79 -0.26 7.14 -8.46
CA VAL A 79 -0.83 7.38 -7.13
C VAL A 79 -0.31 6.34 -6.13
N ILE A 80 -0.36 5.06 -6.46
CA ILE A 80 0.07 3.99 -5.54
C ILE A 80 1.57 4.10 -5.23
N ASN A 81 2.39 4.41 -6.23
CA ASN A 81 3.84 4.42 -6.08
C ASN A 81 4.38 5.69 -5.39
N HIS A 82 3.68 6.81 -5.48
CA HIS A 82 4.20 8.12 -5.03
C HIS A 82 3.44 8.76 -3.88
N SER A 83 2.29 8.20 -3.46
CA SER A 83 1.56 8.72 -2.30
C SER A 83 2.36 8.44 -1.01
N PRO A 84 2.75 9.46 -0.23
CA PRO A 84 3.47 9.26 1.03
C PRO A 84 2.59 8.55 2.06
N LYS A 85 3.20 7.64 2.83
CA LYS A 85 2.55 6.96 3.95
C LYS A 85 2.11 7.98 5.02
N ILE A 86 0.92 7.80 5.55
CA ILE A 86 0.40 8.52 6.72
C ILE A 86 0.72 7.69 7.96
N GLU A 87 1.28 8.34 8.97
CA GLU A 87 1.55 7.71 10.27
C GLU A 87 0.33 7.83 11.19
N GLY A 88 0.08 6.79 11.98
CA GLY A 88 -1.01 6.73 12.98
C GLY A 88 -2.27 6.01 12.51
N ASP A 89 -3.25 5.95 13.41
CA ASP A 89 -4.56 5.35 13.12
C ASP A 89 -5.40 6.29 12.25
N MET A 90 -6.12 5.72 11.29
CA MET A 90 -7.05 6.47 10.45
C MET A 90 -8.46 5.95 10.68
N ASP A 91 -9.34 6.87 11.08
CA ASP A 91 -10.78 6.67 11.00
C ASP A 91 -11.24 7.22 9.64
N TYR A 92 -11.61 6.34 8.73
CA TYR A 92 -12.01 6.71 7.37
C TYR A 92 -13.18 5.86 6.87
N SER A 93 -14.08 6.52 6.16
CA SER A 93 -15.06 5.87 5.29
C SER A 93 -14.45 5.60 3.93
N THR A 94 -14.85 4.52 3.26
CA THR A 94 -14.36 4.20 1.91
C THR A 94 -15.38 4.59 0.87
N LEU A 95 -15.03 5.42 -0.11
CA LEU A 95 -15.88 5.79 -1.25
C LEU A 95 -15.81 4.75 -2.36
N PHE A 96 -14.62 4.28 -2.71
CA PHE A 96 -14.42 3.30 -3.77
C PHE A 96 -13.55 2.13 -3.30
N LEU A 97 -13.92 0.92 -3.68
CA LEU A 97 -13.02 -0.22 -3.68
C LEU A 97 -12.33 -0.28 -5.04
N MET A 98 -11.00 -0.23 -5.03
CA MET A 98 -10.16 -0.30 -6.21
C MET A 98 -9.49 -1.66 -6.29
N TYR A 99 -9.75 -2.38 -7.37
CA TYR A 99 -9.18 -3.69 -7.66
C TYR A 99 -8.18 -3.55 -8.81
N LEU A 100 -6.91 -3.84 -8.54
CA LEU A 100 -5.84 -3.95 -9.53
C LEU A 100 -5.67 -5.41 -9.90
N THR A 101 -6.10 -5.79 -11.10
CA THR A 101 -5.88 -7.13 -11.65
C THR A 101 -4.60 -7.13 -12.46
N PHE A 102 -3.68 -8.02 -12.11
CA PHE A 102 -2.40 -8.21 -12.77
C PHE A 102 -2.52 -9.21 -13.92
N ILE A 103 -1.58 -9.16 -14.87
CA ILE A 103 -1.52 -10.09 -16.01
C ILE A 103 -1.37 -11.55 -15.56
N ASP A 104 -0.70 -11.78 -14.42
CA ASP A 104 -0.56 -13.11 -13.82
C ASP A 104 -1.84 -13.63 -13.14
N GLY A 105 -2.93 -12.85 -13.15
CA GLY A 105 -4.22 -13.16 -12.55
C GLY A 105 -4.32 -12.82 -11.07
N THR A 106 -3.27 -12.29 -10.44
CA THR A 106 -3.34 -11.83 -9.06
C THR A 106 -4.13 -10.51 -8.95
N GLU A 107 -4.68 -10.25 -7.78
CA GLU A 107 -5.44 -9.02 -7.51
C GLU A 107 -4.93 -8.33 -6.25
N LYS A 108 -4.77 -7.01 -6.32
CA LYS A 108 -4.56 -6.15 -5.14
C LYS A 108 -5.77 -5.25 -4.96
N VAL A 109 -6.22 -5.10 -3.72
CA VAL A 109 -7.39 -4.28 -3.40
C VAL A 109 -6.97 -3.10 -2.55
N PHE A 110 -7.55 -1.94 -2.85
CA PHE A 110 -7.35 -0.70 -2.11
C PHE A 110 -8.69 -0.06 -1.82
N ALA A 111 -8.80 0.58 -0.65
CA ALA A 111 -9.82 1.60 -0.42
C ALA A 111 -9.32 2.92 -0.99
N LEU A 112 -10.08 3.52 -1.90
CA LEU A 112 -9.77 4.78 -2.56
C LEU A 112 -10.82 5.82 -2.20
N ASN A 113 -10.36 6.95 -1.67
CA ASN A 113 -11.17 8.12 -1.37
C ASN A 113 -10.71 9.29 -2.23
N VAL A 114 -11.52 9.60 -3.24
CA VAL A 114 -11.37 10.78 -4.10
C VAL A 114 -12.76 11.40 -4.23
N SER A 115 -12.88 12.68 -3.91
CA SER A 115 -14.12 13.45 -4.01
C SER A 115 -14.13 14.32 -5.27
N ASP A 116 -15.32 14.72 -5.73
CA ASP A 116 -15.47 15.71 -6.82
C ASP A 116 -15.29 17.18 -6.38
N LEU A 117 -14.52 17.40 -5.30
CA LEU A 117 -14.26 18.74 -4.76
C LEU A 117 -12.89 19.25 -5.22
N GLU A 118 -12.85 20.52 -5.63
CA GLU A 118 -11.58 21.20 -5.94
C GLU A 118 -10.75 21.45 -4.69
N GLY A 119 -9.42 21.35 -4.82
CA GLY A 119 -8.47 21.56 -3.73
C GLY A 119 -8.49 20.48 -2.65
N ALA A 120 -9.22 19.38 -2.84
CA ALA A 120 -9.24 18.27 -1.91
C ALA A 120 -7.97 17.40 -2.05
N VAL A 121 -7.59 16.75 -0.95
CA VAL A 121 -6.61 15.67 -0.94
C VAL A 121 -7.33 14.33 -0.92
N GLY A 122 -6.69 13.29 -1.47
CA GLY A 122 -7.26 11.95 -1.47
C GLY A 122 -6.62 11.06 -0.42
N LEU A 123 -7.22 9.89 -0.21
CA LEU A 123 -6.67 8.84 0.65
C LEU A 123 -6.70 7.51 -0.10
N LEU A 124 -5.59 6.79 -0.01
CA LEU A 124 -5.45 5.42 -0.50
C LEU A 124 -5.09 4.52 0.69
N VAL A 125 -5.78 3.39 0.86
CA VAL A 125 -5.46 2.41 1.91
C VAL A 125 -5.39 1.02 1.29
N LYS A 126 -4.32 0.28 1.57
CA LYS A 126 -4.15 -1.09 1.08
C LYS A 126 -4.99 -2.07 1.92
N ILE A 127 -5.73 -2.97 1.27
CA ILE A 127 -6.56 -3.99 1.93
C ILE A 127 -6.44 -5.37 1.25
N PRO A 128 -6.72 -6.50 1.95
CA PRO A 128 -7.10 -6.61 3.36
C PRO A 128 -5.90 -6.56 4.32
N GLY A 129 -6.15 -6.18 5.58
CA GLY A 129 -5.22 -6.41 6.69
C GLY A 129 -4.12 -5.37 6.90
N SER A 130 -4.25 -4.17 6.32
CA SER A 130 -3.30 -3.08 6.52
C SER A 130 -4.03 -1.84 7.04
N SER A 131 -3.49 -1.26 8.12
CA SER A 131 -3.81 0.09 8.57
C SER A 131 -2.92 1.15 7.89
N GLU A 132 -2.17 0.77 6.85
CA GLU A 132 -1.29 1.67 6.11
C GLU A 132 -2.09 2.45 5.07
N GLY A 133 -2.25 3.75 5.33
CA GLY A 133 -2.82 4.70 4.42
C GLY A 133 -1.77 5.61 3.83
N TYR A 134 -2.10 6.17 2.68
CA TYR A 134 -1.23 7.01 1.89
C TYR A 134 -2.00 8.26 1.48
N ALA A 135 -1.40 9.42 1.70
CA ALA A 135 -1.98 10.69 1.32
C ALA A 135 -1.80 10.91 -0.18
N ILE A 136 -2.91 11.10 -0.89
CA ILE A 136 -2.87 11.45 -2.31
C ILE A 136 -2.74 12.97 -2.41
N SER A 137 -1.66 13.44 -3.03
CA SER A 137 -1.43 14.87 -3.25
C SER A 137 -2.57 15.51 -4.06
N GLU A 138 -2.72 16.83 -3.95
CA GLU A 138 -3.74 17.58 -4.72
C GLU A 138 -3.61 17.35 -6.24
N GLU A 139 -2.37 17.25 -6.75
CA GLU A 139 -2.12 16.97 -8.16
C GLU A 139 -2.68 15.61 -8.58
N PHE A 140 -2.36 14.55 -7.84
CA PHE A 140 -2.86 13.21 -8.13
C PHE A 140 -4.36 13.08 -7.88
N HIS A 141 -4.88 13.76 -6.85
CA HIS A 141 -6.32 13.85 -6.61
C HIS A 141 -7.03 14.46 -7.81
N ARG A 142 -6.53 15.57 -8.36
CA ARG A 142 -7.10 16.22 -9.54
C ARG A 142 -7.13 15.28 -10.75
N GLN A 143 -6.05 14.55 -11.00
CA GLN A 143 -5.99 13.56 -12.10
C GLN A 143 -7.04 12.46 -11.92
N LEU A 144 -7.12 11.88 -10.72
CA LEU A 144 -8.12 10.86 -10.39
C LEU A 144 -9.55 11.42 -10.46
N ARG A 145 -9.78 12.64 -9.98
CA ARG A 145 -11.08 13.31 -10.04
C ARG A 145 -11.55 13.44 -11.48
N THR A 146 -10.69 13.92 -12.38
CA THR A 146 -11.01 14.00 -13.81
C THR A 146 -11.38 12.62 -14.36
N LEU A 147 -10.59 11.60 -14.03
CA LEU A 147 -10.81 10.23 -14.52
C LEU A 147 -12.06 9.54 -13.94
N ILE A 148 -12.48 9.90 -12.72
CA ILE A 148 -13.60 9.26 -12.03
C ILE A 148 -14.92 9.98 -12.32
N TYR A 149 -14.91 11.31 -12.36
CA TYR A 149 -16.14 12.11 -12.41
C TYR A 149 -16.40 12.80 -13.74
N HIS A 150 -15.38 12.97 -14.60
CA HIS A 150 -15.47 13.83 -15.80
C HIS A 150 -15.02 13.15 -17.11
N SER A 151 -14.68 11.86 -17.05
CA SER A 151 -14.28 11.02 -18.19
C SER A 151 -15.47 10.37 -18.91
#